data_AF-A0A412L3H7-F1
#
_entry.id   AF-A0A412L3H7-F1
#
_cell.length_a   1.000
_cell.length_b   1.000
_cell.length_c   1.000
_cell.angle_alpha   90.00
_cell.angle_beta   90.00
_cell.angle_gamma   90.00
#
_symmetry.space_group_name_H-M   'P 1'
#
loop_
_entity.id
_entity.type
_entity.pdbx_description
1 polymer ?
#
loop_
_entity_poly.entity_id
_entity_poly.type
_entity_poly.pdbx_seq_one_letter_code
_entity_poly.pdbx_strand_id
1 'polypeptide(L)'
;MKDNILLFYIDKQNKDVASDISSLNGMEKIIDTIERDETDIIIKELRDEEDESFTYAANWTYEGTSYTLSGKIELDELKKIIKYMKF
;
A
#
# COMPACT_ATOMS: atom_id res chain seq x y z
N MET A 1 5.32 -22.84 -5.21
CA MET A 1 4.70 -21.55 -5.57
C MET A 1 4.63 -20.73 -4.29
N LYS A 2 5.03 -19.47 -4.31
CA LYS A 2 4.74 -18.54 -3.22
C LYS A 2 3.32 -18.04 -3.47
N ASP A 3 2.42 -18.23 -2.51
CA ASP A 3 1.06 -17.73 -2.64
C ASP A 3 1.09 -16.20 -2.51
N ASN A 4 0.54 -15.50 -3.50
CA ASN A 4 0.35 -14.07 -3.41
C ASN A 4 -0.90 -13.81 -2.57
N ILE A 5 -0.70 -13.25 -1.37
CA ILE A 5 -1.80 -12.82 -0.50
C ILE A 5 -1.96 -11.32 -0.68
N LEU A 6 -3.14 -10.88 -1.11
CA LEU A 6 -3.50 -9.48 -1.29
C LEU A 6 -4.66 -9.12 -0.36
N LEU A 7 -4.55 -7.97 0.29
CA LEU A 7 -5.59 -7.32 1.07
C LEU A 7 -5.87 -5.96 0.43
N PHE A 8 -7.14 -5.70 0.11
CA PHE A 8 -7.59 -4.39 -0.30
C PHE A 8 -8.58 -3.87 0.74
N TYR A 9 -8.26 -2.72 1.34
CA TYR A 9 -9.12 -2.07 2.33
C TYR A 9 -9.42 -0.63 1.92
N ILE A 10 -10.62 -0.18 2.29
CA ILE A 10 -11.15 1.16 2.00
C ILE A 10 -11.66 1.74 3.32
N ASP A 11 -11.18 2.92 3.69
CA ASP A 11 -11.65 3.68 4.84
C ASP A 11 -12.29 5.01 4.38
N LYS A 12 -13.57 5.18 4.69
CA LYS A 12 -14.37 6.37 4.35
C LYS A 12 -14.48 7.34 5.54
N GLN A 13 -13.66 7.20 6.58
CA GLN A 13 -13.68 8.14 7.70
C GLN A 13 -13.01 9.45 7.31
N ASN A 14 -13.75 10.54 7.51
CA ASN A 14 -13.52 11.91 7.04
C ASN A 14 -12.35 12.65 7.75
N LYS A 15 -11.27 11.95 8.06
CA LYS A 15 -10.06 12.53 8.65
C LYS A 15 -8.89 12.20 7.75
N ASP A 16 -8.13 13.23 7.36
CA ASP A 16 -6.82 13.12 6.72
C ASP A 16 -5.86 12.34 7.62
N VAL A 17 -6.03 11.02 7.66
CA VAL A 17 -5.14 10.11 8.33
C VAL A 17 -4.55 9.29 7.22
N ALA A 18 -3.35 9.71 6.78
CA ALA A 18 -2.41 8.77 6.18
C ALA A 18 -2.43 7.55 7.10
N SER A 19 -2.83 6.38 6.60
CA SER A 19 -2.93 5.19 7.42
C SER A 19 -1.53 4.84 7.92
N ASP A 20 -1.18 5.36 9.09
CA ASP A 20 -0.05 4.90 9.86
C ASP A 20 -0.46 3.54 10.40
N ILE A 21 -0.14 2.49 9.63
CA ILE A 21 -0.25 1.10 10.08
C ILE A 21 0.88 0.88 11.09
N SER A 22 0.81 1.56 12.23
CA SER A 22 1.85 1.57 13.27
C SER A 22 1.73 0.36 14.21
N SER A 23 1.45 -0.82 13.66
CA SER A 23 1.33 -2.06 14.44
C SER A 23 2.38 -3.12 14.05
N LEU A 24 3.26 -2.82 13.10
CA LEU A 24 4.37 -3.71 12.77
C LEU A 24 5.50 -3.49 13.77
N ASN A 25 5.91 -4.56 14.45
CA ASN A 25 7.12 -4.60 15.24
C ASN A 25 8.32 -4.74 14.27
N GLY A 26 8.51 -3.72 13.42
CA GLY A 26 9.36 -3.81 12.23
C GLY A 26 9.60 -2.47 11.53
N MET A 27 10.19 -2.50 10.34
CA MET A 27 10.48 -1.28 9.56
C MET A 27 9.40 -0.96 8.54
N GLU A 28 9.05 0.32 8.48
CA GLU A 28 8.27 0.93 7.41
C GLU A 28 9.16 1.90 6.62
N LYS A 29 9.14 1.77 5.29
CA LYS A 29 9.90 2.66 4.41
C LYS A 29 9.07 3.04 3.18
N ILE A 30 8.95 4.34 2.91
CA ILE A 30 8.47 4.81 1.61
C ILE A 30 9.55 4.52 0.58
N ILE A 31 9.20 3.76 -0.45
CA ILE A 31 10.15 3.32 -1.49
C ILE A 31 9.83 3.90 -2.86
N ASP A 32 8.59 4.36 -3.08
CA ASP A 32 8.19 5.01 -4.33
C ASP A 32 6.93 5.86 -4.13
N THR A 33 6.71 6.79 -5.06
CA THR A 33 5.46 7.54 -5.19
C THR A 33 5.05 7.54 -6.66
N ILE A 34 3.84 7.10 -6.94
CA ILE A 34 3.25 7.16 -8.28
C ILE A 34 2.29 8.36 -8.31
N GLU A 35 2.70 9.41 -9.02
CA GLU A 35 1.87 10.59 -9.27
C GLU A 35 0.81 10.27 -10.34
N ARG A 36 -0.46 10.53 -10.05
CA ARG A 36 -1.57 10.33 -11.00
C ARG A 36 -2.61 11.43 -10.89
N ASP A 37 -2.63 12.31 -11.89
CA ASP A 37 -3.57 13.44 -11.99
C ASP A 37 -3.64 14.26 -10.69
N GLU A 38 -4.68 14.06 -9.88
CA GLU A 38 -4.93 14.76 -8.61
C GLU A 38 -4.63 13.90 -7.36
N THR A 39 -4.00 12.73 -7.54
CA THR A 39 -3.78 11.76 -6.47
C THR A 39 -2.38 11.17 -6.53
N ASP A 40 -1.69 11.26 -5.40
CA ASP A 40 -0.42 10.58 -5.20
C ASP A 40 -0.63 9.23 -4.53
N ILE A 41 0.00 8.20 -5.09
CA ILE A 41 -0.04 6.85 -4.55
C ILE A 41 1.31 6.53 -3.92
N ILE A 42 1.33 6.44 -2.60
CA ILE A 42 2.55 6.18 -1.81
C ILE A 42 2.75 4.68 -1.71
N ILE A 43 3.91 4.20 -2.16
CA ILE A 43 4.31 2.80 -2.02
C ILE A 43 5.25 2.65 -0.83
N LYS A 44 4.86 1.80 0.11
CA LYS A 44 5.60 1.46 1.32
C LYS A 44 6.09 0.02 1.26
N GLU A 45 7.31 -0.21 1.71
CA GLU A 45 7.84 -1.51 2.08
C GLU A 45 7.65 -1.70 3.58
N LEU A 46 7.08 -2.84 3.95
CA LEU A 46 6.79 -3.25 5.31
C LEU A 46 7.57 -4.54 5.59
N ARG A 47 8.43 -4.50 6.61
CA ARG A 47 9.25 -5.64 7.01
C ARG A 47 9.07 -5.91 8.50
N ASP A 48 8.58 -7.10 8.80
CA ASP A 48 8.65 -7.66 10.15
C ASP A 48 10.08 -8.21 10.37
N GLU A 49 10.65 -8.03 11.56
CA GLU A 49 11.99 -8.52 11.89
C GLU A 49 12.09 -10.04 11.80
N GLU A 50 10.97 -10.75 12.02
CA GLU A 50 10.87 -12.22 11.98
C GLU A 50 10.48 -12.78 10.60
N ASP A 51 10.11 -11.94 9.63
CA ASP A 51 9.63 -12.36 8.31
C ASP A 51 10.72 -12.23 7.23
N GLU A 52 10.98 -13.33 6.52
CA GLU A 52 11.90 -13.34 5.37
C GLU A 52 11.31 -12.64 4.13
N SER A 53 10.00 -12.38 4.11
CA SER A 53 9.29 -11.82 2.97
C SER A 53 8.80 -10.39 3.21
N PHE A 54 9.08 -9.52 2.24
CA PHE A 54 8.55 -8.16 2.23
C PHE A 54 7.05 -8.17 1.97
N THR A 55 6.35 -7.29 2.69
CA THR A 55 5.00 -6.88 2.33
C THR A 55 5.08 -5.50 1.71
N TYR A 56 4.43 -5.28 0.58
CA TYR A 56 4.29 -3.95 0.02
C TYR A 56 2.89 -3.42 0.24
N ALA A 57 2.76 -2.10 0.41
CA ALA A 57 1.49 -1.42 0.54
C ALA A 57 1.46 -0.18 -0.36
N ALA A 58 0.45 -0.08 -1.22
CA ALA A 58 0.12 1.13 -1.96
C ALA A 58 -1.01 1.86 -1.24
N ASN A 59 -0.83 3.15 -0.94
CA ASN A 59 -1.78 3.96 -0.19
C ASN A 59 -2.12 5.23 -0.96
N TRP A 60 -3.39 5.57 -1.08
CA TRP A 60 -3.83 6.80 -1.71
C TRP A 60 -5.15 7.30 -1.11
N THR A 61 -5.40 8.60 -1.27
CA THR A 61 -6.69 9.20 -0.91
C THR A 61 -7.31 9.78 -2.16
N TYR A 62 -8.57 9.43 -2.43
CA TYR A 62 -9.34 9.95 -3.55
C TYR A 62 -10.76 10.27 -3.09
N GLU A 63 -11.25 11.47 -3.42
CA GLU A 63 -12.57 11.99 -3.02
C GLU A 63 -12.90 11.81 -1.52
N GLY A 64 -11.91 12.10 -0.65
CA GLY A 64 -12.06 11.98 0.81
C GLY A 64 -12.18 10.54 1.32
N THR A 65 -11.81 9.55 0.51
CA THR A 65 -11.74 8.13 0.89
C THR A 65 -10.30 7.66 0.81
N SER A 66 -9.82 6.99 1.86
CA SER A 66 -8.49 6.39 1.90
C SER A 66 -8.55 4.94 1.42
N TYR A 67 -7.57 4.57 0.61
CA TYR A 67 -7.45 3.27 -0.02
C TYR A 67 -6.08 2.69 0.25
N THR A 68 -6.05 1.38 0.51
CA THR A 68 -4.79 0.67 0.62
C THR A 68 -4.90 -0.71 0.00
N LEU A 69 -3.95 -1.02 -0.87
CA LEU A 69 -3.69 -2.34 -1.40
C LEU A 69 -2.37 -2.85 -0.83
N SER A 70 -2.40 -3.89 -0.01
CA SER A 70 -1.21 -4.48 0.57
C SER A 70 -1.09 -5.97 0.29
N GLY A 71 0.13 -6.50 0.31
CA GLY A 71 0.34 -7.93 0.18
C GLY A 71 1.78 -8.37 0.05
N LYS A 72 1.97 -9.68 0.17
CA LYS A 72 3.22 -10.36 -0.18
C LYS A 72 3.18 -10.64 -1.68
N ILE A 73 3.72 -9.70 -2.45
CA ILE A 73 3.70 -9.68 -3.91
C ILE A 73 5.00 -9.04 -4.42
N GLU A 74 5.41 -9.34 -5.64
CA GLU A 74 6.51 -8.60 -6.27
C GLU A 74 6.13 -7.12 -6.47
N LEU A 75 7.06 -6.20 -6.19
CA LEU A 75 6.83 -4.76 -6.26
C LEU A 75 6.33 -4.32 -7.65
N ASP A 76 6.91 -4.85 -8.72
CA ASP A 76 6.53 -4.52 -10.09
C ASP A 76 5.10 -4.97 -10.43
N GLU A 77 4.65 -6.10 -9.86
CA GLU A 77 3.27 -6.57 -10.02
C GLU A 77 2.29 -5.68 -9.23
N LEU A 78 2.65 -5.22 -8.03
CA LEU A 78 1.86 -4.22 -7.29
C LEU A 78 1.72 -2.93 -8.11
N LYS A 79 2.82 -2.39 -8.64
CA LYS A 79 2.82 -1.17 -9.47
C LYS A 79 1.96 -1.34 -10.72
N LYS A 80 2.00 -2.53 -11.35
CA LYS A 80 1.16 -2.86 -12.50
C LYS A 80 -0.32 -2.86 -12.14
N ILE A 81 -0.71 -3.47 -11.01
CA ILE A 81 -2.10 -3.46 -10.53
C ILE A 81 -2.57 -2.02 -10.34
N ILE A 82 -1.79 -1.21 -9.61
CA ILE A 82 -2.11 0.19 -9.32
C ILE A 82 -2.27 1.02 -10.59
N LYS A 83 -1.36 0.86 -11.57
CA LYS A 83 -1.42 1.56 -12.86
C LYS A 83 -2.73 1.33 -13.62
N TYR A 84 -3.30 0.13 -13.53
CA TYR A 84 -4.54 -0.23 -14.23
C TYR A 84 -5.80 -0.13 -13.38
N MET A 85 -5.66 0.12 -12.07
CA MET A 85 -6.79 0.27 -11.16
C MET A 85 -7.56 1.55 -11.48
N LYS A 86 -8.90 1.44 -11.43
CA LYS A 86 -9.82 2.58 -11.54
C LYS A 86 -10.42 2.81 -10.17
N PHE A 87 -10.34 4.05 -9.71
CA PHE A 87 -10.92 4.55 -8.48
C PHE A 87 -11.45 5.95 -8.73
#